data_AF-A0A0M3AEM0-F1
#
_entry.id   AF-A0A0M3AEM0-F1
#
_cell.length_a   1.000
_cell.length_b   1.000
_cell.length_c   1.000
_cell.angle_alpha   90.00
_cell.angle_beta   90.00
_cell.angle_gamma   90.00
#
_symmetry.space_group_name_H-M   'P 1'
#
loop_
_entity.id
_entity.type
_entity.pdbx_description
1 polymer ?
#
loop_
_entity_poly.entity_id
_entity_poly.type
_entity_poly.pdbx_seq_one_letter_code
_entity_poly.pdbx_strand_id
1 'polypeptide(L)'
;MSKEFACSIKRIRFDENYQPADSTRLTTNFANLARGENREQNLRNTLRMINNRFNALAQTDNPNGDRYSLEIDIISADLDIEGNGKTFPIIEMLKSTITDYHTNQRIEGMIGNSFSSYVRDYDFSVVLKEHNKENSTSYAPENFGDLHGKLYQYLVNSDTFKAAFNQQPVICLSVSTARTYQRTTNEHPILGVEYKQDQYSRTDEYFHKMGLQVRFFMPKGSVAPLAFYFAGDLLRDYTDFELISAISTMETFQKIYRPEIYNANSSAAQVYKASLEYPDYSLTRIVYDRVERGQLAVKQGKWTEENFIKPYQNILEQWAANYTVDSNAA
;
A
#
# COMPACT_ATOMS: atom_id res chain seq x y z
N MET A 1 9.46 -28.49 14.70
CA MET A 1 9.99 -27.20 14.18
C MET A 1 9.50 -27.06 12.76
N SER A 2 8.70 -26.04 12.46
CA SER A 2 8.32 -25.75 11.07
C SER A 2 9.56 -25.30 10.31
N LYS A 3 9.63 -25.64 9.02
CA LYS A 3 10.74 -25.22 8.16
C LYS A 3 10.65 -23.71 7.95
N GLU A 4 11.73 -22.99 8.22
CA GLU A 4 11.83 -21.57 7.93
C GLU A 4 11.94 -21.35 6.41
N PHE A 5 11.23 -20.35 5.90
CA PHE A 5 11.28 -19.96 4.49
C PHE A 5 12.38 -18.92 4.31
N ALA A 6 13.21 -19.05 3.27
CA ALA A 6 14.22 -18.02 3.03
C ALA A 6 13.57 -16.79 2.40
N CYS A 7 13.85 -15.59 2.93
CA CYS A 7 13.40 -14.32 2.37
C CYS A 7 14.52 -13.68 1.54
N SER A 8 14.14 -12.96 0.49
CA SER A 8 15.05 -12.10 -0.26
C SER A 8 14.36 -10.81 -0.66
N ILE A 9 15.13 -9.72 -0.72
CA ILE A 9 14.63 -8.38 -1.07
C ILE A 9 15.34 -7.89 -2.32
N LYS A 10 14.55 -7.49 -3.32
CA LYS A 10 15.01 -6.86 -4.55
C LYS A 10 14.53 -5.42 -4.60
N ARG A 11 15.33 -4.55 -5.22
CA ARG A 11 15.03 -3.12 -5.38
C ARG A 11 15.08 -2.75 -6.84
N ILE A 12 14.08 -2.02 -7.31
CA ILE A 12 14.03 -1.46 -8.66
C ILE A 12 13.59 -0.01 -8.58
N ARG A 13 14.28 0.86 -9.31
CA ARG A 13 13.92 2.27 -9.40
C ARG A 13 12.57 2.45 -10.11
N PHE A 14 11.64 3.16 -9.46
CA PHE A 14 10.41 3.67 -10.06
C PHE A 14 10.64 5.12 -10.52
N ASP A 15 11.25 5.28 -11.68
CA ASP A 15 11.49 6.56 -12.35
C ASP A 15 10.73 6.63 -13.69
N GLU A 16 10.97 7.66 -14.51
CA GLU A 16 10.39 7.78 -15.84
C GLU A 16 10.80 6.67 -16.82
N ASN A 17 11.86 5.93 -16.53
CA ASN A 17 12.38 4.84 -17.35
C ASN A 17 11.84 3.47 -16.90
N TYR A 18 11.17 3.41 -15.75
CA TYR A 18 10.61 2.17 -15.24
C TYR A 18 9.67 1.49 -16.25
N GLN A 19 9.97 0.22 -16.52
CA GLN A 19 9.17 -0.66 -17.36
C GLN A 19 8.87 -1.93 -16.55
N PRO A 20 7.59 -2.31 -16.41
CA PRO A 20 7.23 -3.59 -15.82
C PRO A 20 7.87 -4.72 -16.64
N ALA A 21 8.54 -5.67 -15.98
CA ALA A 21 9.03 -6.86 -16.65
C ALA A 21 7.86 -7.68 -17.20
N ASP A 22 8.04 -8.37 -18.34
CA ASP A 22 7.04 -9.23 -18.99
C ASP A 22 6.54 -10.41 -18.11
N SER A 23 7.17 -10.61 -16.94
CA SER A 23 6.79 -11.60 -15.93
C SER A 23 5.60 -11.14 -15.07
N THR A 24 5.34 -11.82 -13.95
CA THR A 24 4.15 -11.68 -13.10
C THR A 24 4.03 -10.34 -12.37
N ARG A 25 4.86 -9.34 -12.69
CA ARG A 25 4.88 -7.98 -12.13
C ARG A 25 3.93 -7.00 -12.82
N LEU A 26 3.18 -7.44 -13.84
CA LEU A 26 2.30 -6.57 -14.64
C LEU A 26 1.05 -6.07 -13.89
N THR A 27 0.83 -6.51 -12.65
CA THR A 27 -0.47 -6.47 -12.00
C THR A 27 -0.52 -5.54 -10.79
N THR A 28 0.60 -4.94 -10.36
CA THR A 28 0.59 -3.93 -9.28
C THR A 28 -0.03 -2.61 -9.76
N ASN A 29 -0.52 -1.80 -8.82
CA ASN A 29 -1.19 -0.53 -9.14
C ASN A 29 -0.24 0.44 -9.88
N PHE A 30 1.04 0.47 -9.52
CA PHE A 30 2.03 1.31 -10.18
C PHE A 30 2.54 0.71 -11.51
N ALA A 31 2.50 -0.62 -11.69
CA ALA A 31 2.84 -1.24 -12.98
C ALA A 31 1.84 -0.85 -14.08
N ASN A 32 0.55 -0.71 -13.77
CA ASN A 32 -0.44 -0.28 -14.76
C ASN A 32 -0.20 1.16 -15.27
N LEU A 33 0.28 2.06 -14.40
CA LEU A 33 0.70 3.42 -14.79
C LEU A 33 1.90 3.43 -15.74
N ALA A 34 2.72 2.38 -15.66
CA ALA A 34 3.95 2.22 -16.40
C ALA A 34 3.76 1.41 -17.70
N ARG A 35 2.58 1.46 -18.33
CA ARG A 35 2.25 0.74 -19.58
C ARG A 35 1.74 1.68 -20.68
N GLY A 36 1.75 1.17 -21.90
CA GLY A 36 1.19 1.83 -23.08
C GLY A 36 2.04 3.00 -23.60
N GLU A 37 1.55 3.65 -24.65
CA GLU A 37 2.27 4.73 -25.35
C GLU A 37 2.54 5.95 -24.46
N ASN A 38 1.68 6.19 -23.47
CA ASN A 38 1.81 7.32 -22.53
C ASN A 38 2.64 7.00 -21.27
N ARG A 39 3.28 5.82 -21.19
CA ARG A 39 4.04 5.35 -20.02
C ARG A 39 4.95 6.41 -19.42
N GLU A 40 5.91 6.91 -20.20
CA GLU A 40 6.94 7.83 -19.70
C GLU A 40 6.33 9.13 -19.18
N GLN A 41 5.33 9.67 -19.90
CA GLN A 41 4.63 10.89 -19.52
C GLN A 41 3.78 10.69 -18.25
N ASN A 42 3.12 9.54 -18.12
CA ASN A 42 2.39 9.16 -16.91
C ASN A 42 3.31 9.10 -15.69
N LEU A 43 4.48 8.45 -15.82
CA LEU A 43 5.46 8.34 -14.75
C LEU A 43 6.04 9.71 -14.36
N ARG A 44 6.46 10.54 -15.34
CA ARG A 44 6.91 11.91 -15.09
C ARG A 44 5.85 12.76 -14.40
N ASN A 45 4.60 12.69 -14.85
CA ASN A 45 3.50 13.44 -14.26
C ASN A 45 3.23 12.97 -12.83
N THR A 46 3.29 11.66 -12.58
CA THR A 46 3.11 11.07 -11.24
C THR A 46 4.21 11.56 -10.29
N LEU A 47 5.48 11.40 -10.66
CA LEU A 47 6.62 11.84 -9.84
C LEU A 47 6.59 13.35 -9.58
N ARG A 48 6.22 14.16 -10.58
CA ARG A 48 6.03 15.60 -10.40
C ARG A 48 4.92 15.93 -9.41
N MET A 49 3.78 15.23 -9.48
CA MET A 49 2.70 15.42 -8.50
C MET A 49 3.14 15.03 -7.08
N ILE A 50 3.90 13.95 -6.93
CA ILE A 50 4.48 13.53 -5.64
C ILE A 50 5.42 14.61 -5.09
N ASN A 51 6.36 15.10 -5.90
CA ASN A 51 7.30 16.15 -5.48
C ASN A 51 6.57 17.44 -5.09
N ASN A 52 5.61 17.89 -5.91
CA ASN A 52 4.84 19.08 -5.61
C ASN A 52 4.06 18.92 -4.29
N ARG A 53 3.44 17.74 -4.08
CA ARG A 53 2.69 17.49 -2.85
C ARG A 53 3.58 17.42 -1.62
N PHE A 54 4.76 16.80 -1.74
CA PHE A 54 5.75 16.76 -0.66
C PHE A 54 6.18 18.16 -0.26
N ASN A 55 6.60 18.99 -1.22
CA ASN A 55 7.03 20.37 -0.96
C ASN A 55 5.90 21.24 -0.38
N ALA A 56 4.65 21.02 -0.81
CA ALA A 56 3.49 21.73 -0.26
C ALA A 56 3.23 21.43 1.22
N LEU A 57 3.67 20.27 1.73
CA LEU A 57 3.58 19.88 3.13
C LEU A 57 4.86 20.25 3.91
N ALA A 58 6.03 20.09 3.29
CA ALA A 58 7.34 20.46 3.83
C ALA A 58 7.67 21.93 3.53
N GLN A 59 6.92 22.85 4.16
CA GLN A 59 6.97 24.30 3.87
C GLN A 59 8.14 25.03 4.56
N THR A 60 8.66 24.48 5.66
CA THR A 60 9.74 25.09 6.43
C THR A 60 10.99 25.27 5.56
N ASP A 61 11.47 26.51 5.48
CA ASP A 61 12.62 26.90 4.65
C ASP A 61 12.51 26.41 3.20
N ASN A 62 11.28 26.45 2.66
CA ASN A 62 10.95 26.04 1.29
C ASN A 62 10.01 27.05 0.60
N PRO A 63 10.40 28.33 0.46
CA PRO A 63 9.52 29.39 -0.04
C PRO A 63 9.07 29.20 -1.50
N ASN A 64 9.89 28.52 -2.31
CA ASN A 64 9.60 28.25 -3.72
C ASN A 64 8.86 26.92 -3.95
N GLY A 65 8.79 26.05 -2.93
CA GLY A 65 8.14 24.74 -3.05
C GLY A 65 8.90 23.75 -3.94
N ASP A 66 10.22 23.89 -4.07
CA ASP A 66 11.08 23.09 -4.95
C ASP A 66 12.34 22.54 -4.25
N ARG A 67 12.45 22.68 -2.91
CA ARG A 67 13.61 22.22 -2.13
C ARG A 67 13.82 20.71 -2.15
N TYR A 68 12.76 19.92 -2.25
CA TYR A 68 12.83 18.46 -2.08
C TYR A 68 12.40 17.71 -3.34
N SER A 69 13.02 16.56 -3.59
CA SER A 69 12.52 15.56 -4.54
C SER A 69 12.53 14.16 -3.95
N LEU A 70 11.58 13.34 -4.35
CA LEU A 70 11.45 11.97 -3.92
C LEU A 70 11.96 11.04 -5.00
N GLU A 71 12.89 10.18 -4.60
CA GLU A 71 13.20 8.96 -5.31
C GLU A 71 12.34 7.82 -4.76
N ILE A 72 11.83 6.98 -5.64
CA ILE A 72 10.96 5.87 -5.25
C ILE A 72 11.56 4.58 -5.78
N ASP A 73 11.70 3.60 -4.89
CA ASP A 73 12.09 2.24 -5.24
C ASP A 73 10.93 1.28 -5.00
N ILE A 74 10.71 0.39 -5.97
CA ILE A 74 9.90 -0.81 -5.81
C ILE A 74 10.73 -1.82 -5.03
N ILE A 75 10.23 -2.20 -3.88
CA ILE A 75 10.76 -3.24 -3.03
C ILE A 75 9.94 -4.49 -3.28
N SER A 76 10.55 -5.51 -3.89
CA SER A 76 9.94 -6.84 -4.05
C SER A 76 10.53 -7.78 -3.01
N ALA A 77 9.66 -8.37 -2.18
CA ALA A 77 10.03 -9.41 -1.25
C ALA A 77 9.64 -10.77 -1.82
N ASP A 78 10.64 -11.64 -2.02
CA ASP A 78 10.44 -12.98 -2.53
C ASP A 78 10.71 -14.02 -1.43
N LEU A 79 10.00 -15.15 -1.52
CA LEU A 79 10.03 -16.25 -0.55
C LEU A 79 10.46 -17.54 -1.24
N ASP A 80 11.42 -18.24 -0.65
CA ASP A 80 11.78 -19.62 -1.03
C ASP A 80 11.24 -20.59 0.01
N ILE A 81 10.20 -21.32 -0.38
CA ILE A 81 9.50 -22.29 0.48
C ILE A 81 10.34 -23.54 0.71
N GLU A 82 11.14 -23.95 -0.27
CA GLU A 82 11.85 -25.23 -0.26
C GLU A 82 13.33 -25.10 0.11
N GLY A 83 13.89 -23.89 0.06
CA GLY A 83 15.32 -23.62 0.27
C GLY A 83 16.19 -24.08 -0.89
N ASN A 84 15.64 -24.17 -2.11
CA ASN A 84 16.35 -24.67 -3.30
C ASN A 84 16.73 -23.54 -4.29
N GLY A 85 16.56 -22.28 -3.89
CA GLY A 85 16.82 -21.08 -4.69
C GLY A 85 15.65 -20.65 -5.59
N LYS A 86 14.54 -21.40 -5.64
CA LYS A 86 13.35 -21.01 -6.40
C LYS A 86 12.45 -20.14 -5.54
N THR A 87 12.35 -18.87 -5.91
CA THR A 87 11.62 -17.87 -5.14
C THR A 87 10.26 -17.53 -5.76
N PHE A 88 9.28 -17.22 -4.92
CA PHE A 88 7.99 -16.66 -5.30
C PHE A 88 7.82 -15.24 -4.74
N PRO A 89 7.43 -14.23 -5.54
CA PRO A 89 7.20 -12.89 -5.04
C PRO A 89 5.94 -12.86 -4.17
N ILE A 90 6.07 -12.48 -2.90
CA ILE A 90 4.93 -12.47 -1.98
C ILE A 90 4.33 -11.06 -1.84
N ILE A 91 5.18 -10.04 -1.76
CA ILE A 91 4.80 -8.66 -1.46
C ILE A 91 5.64 -7.71 -2.31
N GLU A 92 4.99 -6.67 -2.85
CA GLU A 92 5.66 -5.52 -3.43
C GLU A 92 5.16 -4.23 -2.77
N MET A 93 6.08 -3.32 -2.48
CA MET A 93 5.77 -2.02 -1.89
C MET A 93 6.74 -0.97 -2.40
N LEU A 94 6.35 0.30 -2.30
CA LEU A 94 7.20 1.43 -2.62
C LEU A 94 7.88 1.93 -1.36
N LYS A 95 9.18 2.21 -1.48
CA LYS A 95 9.99 2.93 -0.49
C LYS A 95 10.41 4.27 -1.11
N SER A 96 10.31 5.34 -0.34
CA SER A 96 10.80 6.64 -0.76
C SER A 96 12.15 7.00 -0.13
N THR A 97 12.90 7.86 -0.81
CA THR A 97 14.08 8.54 -0.27
C THR A 97 14.02 9.99 -0.72
N ILE A 98 14.17 10.91 0.22
CA ILE A 98 14.06 12.34 -0.05
C ILE A 98 15.47 12.89 -0.29
N THR A 99 15.63 13.65 -1.37
CA THR A 99 16.80 14.49 -1.60
C THR A 99 16.44 15.91 -1.19
N ASP A 100 17.19 16.48 -0.25
CA ASP A 100 17.14 17.89 0.13
C ASP A 100 18.22 18.65 -0.64
N TYR A 101 17.82 19.47 -1.62
CA TYR A 101 18.77 20.22 -2.45
C TYR A 101 19.45 21.38 -1.71
N HIS A 102 18.92 21.82 -0.58
CA HIS A 102 19.51 22.91 0.18
C HIS A 102 20.68 22.44 1.06
N THR A 103 20.54 21.26 1.66
CA THR A 103 21.57 20.65 2.51
C THR A 103 22.41 19.59 1.79
N ASN A 104 21.99 19.19 0.58
CA ASN A 104 22.54 18.09 -0.21
C ASN A 104 22.54 16.76 0.56
N GLN A 105 21.50 16.53 1.38
CA GLN A 105 21.34 15.33 2.18
C GLN A 105 20.30 14.39 1.56
N ARG A 106 20.51 13.09 1.79
CA ARG A 106 19.50 12.06 1.56
C ARG A 106 18.86 11.68 2.88
N ILE A 107 17.54 11.75 2.92
CA ILE A 107 16.73 11.52 4.11
C ILE A 107 15.85 10.31 3.83
N GLU A 108 15.75 9.41 4.81
CA GLU A 108 14.87 8.25 4.71
C GLU A 108 13.41 8.68 4.59
N GLY A 109 12.69 8.02 3.70
CA GLY A 109 11.25 8.17 3.54
C GLY A 109 10.54 6.86 3.85
N MET A 110 9.21 6.92 3.83
CA MET A 110 8.37 5.81 4.24
C MET A 110 8.49 4.62 3.28
N ILE A 111 8.48 3.42 3.87
CA ILE A 111 8.26 2.13 3.20
C ILE A 111 6.83 1.63 3.44
N GLY A 112 6.24 0.92 2.47
CA GLY A 112 4.89 0.35 2.57
C GLY A 112 3.87 1.03 1.65
N ASN A 113 4.28 2.08 0.95
CA ASN A 113 3.43 2.78 -0.02
C ASN A 113 3.01 1.85 -1.16
N SER A 114 1.78 2.00 -1.65
CA SER A 114 1.19 1.20 -2.73
C SER A 114 1.38 -0.32 -2.55
N PHE A 115 1.21 -0.78 -1.31
CA PHE A 115 1.32 -2.19 -0.95
C PHE A 115 0.50 -3.09 -1.88
N SER A 116 1.16 -4.09 -2.44
CA SER A 116 0.60 -5.14 -3.28
C SER A 116 1.07 -6.50 -2.77
N SER A 117 0.21 -7.50 -2.87
CA SER A 117 0.52 -8.86 -2.44
C SER A 117 -0.18 -9.85 -3.34
N TYR A 118 0.55 -10.89 -3.73
CA TYR A 118 0.06 -11.96 -4.59
C TYR A 118 -1.00 -12.78 -3.85
N VAL A 119 -0.75 -13.11 -2.57
CA VAL A 119 -1.69 -13.85 -1.74
C VAL A 119 -2.93 -13.02 -1.44
N ARG A 120 -2.79 -11.70 -1.25
CA ARG A 120 -3.95 -10.81 -1.12
C ARG A 120 -4.80 -10.79 -2.37
N ASP A 121 -4.18 -10.68 -3.55
CA ASP A 121 -4.92 -10.65 -4.80
C ASP A 121 -5.59 -12.01 -5.07
N TYR A 122 -4.98 -13.14 -4.67
CA TYR A 122 -5.63 -14.45 -4.62
C TYR A 122 -6.86 -14.46 -3.70
N ASP A 123 -6.70 -14.06 -2.43
CA ASP A 123 -7.78 -14.03 -1.45
C ASP A 123 -8.97 -13.19 -1.96
N PHE A 124 -8.74 -11.96 -2.39
CA PHE A 124 -9.82 -11.05 -2.80
C PHE A 124 -10.38 -11.35 -4.20
N SER A 125 -9.56 -11.82 -5.14
CA SER A 125 -9.98 -11.97 -6.54
C SER A 125 -10.41 -13.38 -6.92
N VAL A 126 -10.04 -14.39 -6.13
CA VAL A 126 -10.41 -15.79 -6.33
C VAL A 126 -11.29 -16.25 -5.18
N VAL A 127 -10.73 -16.41 -3.97
CA VAL A 127 -11.42 -17.03 -2.82
C VAL A 127 -12.71 -16.30 -2.45
N LEU A 128 -12.64 -14.98 -2.24
CA LEU A 128 -13.81 -14.20 -1.86
C LEU A 128 -14.88 -14.15 -2.97
N LYS A 129 -14.45 -14.10 -4.23
CA LYS A 129 -15.39 -14.07 -5.36
C LYS A 129 -16.10 -15.41 -5.54
N GLU A 130 -15.42 -16.52 -5.31
CA GLU A 130 -16.01 -17.85 -5.37
C GLU A 130 -16.96 -18.06 -4.18
N HIS A 131 -16.55 -17.69 -2.97
CA HIS A 131 -17.40 -17.76 -1.78
C HIS A 131 -18.73 -16.99 -1.96
N ASN A 132 -18.68 -15.77 -2.49
CA ASN A 132 -19.87 -14.93 -2.71
C ASN A 132 -20.78 -15.42 -3.86
N LYS A 133 -20.28 -16.29 -4.76
CA LYS A 133 -21.12 -16.93 -5.78
C LYS A 133 -21.92 -18.08 -5.18
N GLU A 134 -21.31 -18.82 -4.27
CA GLU A 134 -21.91 -19.99 -3.62
C GLU A 134 -22.79 -19.61 -2.43
N ASN A 135 -22.44 -18.53 -1.74
CA ASN A 135 -23.16 -18.01 -0.60
C ASN A 135 -23.62 -16.58 -0.90
N SER A 136 -24.93 -16.33 -0.92
CA SER A 136 -25.49 -14.97 -1.10
C SER A 136 -25.22 -14.03 0.10
N THR A 137 -24.20 -14.31 0.91
CA THR A 137 -23.81 -13.51 2.06
C THR A 137 -22.70 -12.53 1.67
N SER A 138 -22.59 -11.43 2.43
CA SER A 138 -21.52 -10.44 2.24
C SER A 138 -20.30 -10.72 3.13
N TYR A 139 -20.28 -11.85 3.83
CA TYR A 139 -19.22 -12.20 4.78
C TYR A 139 -18.04 -12.86 4.06
N ALA A 140 -16.85 -12.69 4.64
CA ALA A 140 -15.67 -13.41 4.18
C ALA A 140 -15.70 -14.86 4.71
N PRO A 141 -15.06 -15.83 4.03
CA PRO A 141 -14.94 -17.19 4.53
C PRO A 141 -14.15 -17.25 5.84
N GLU A 142 -14.32 -18.34 6.59
CA GLU A 142 -13.52 -18.61 7.78
C GLU A 142 -12.02 -18.65 7.39
N ASN A 143 -11.15 -18.06 8.23
CA ASN A 143 -9.71 -17.92 8.01
C ASN A 143 -9.27 -17.00 6.85
N PHE A 144 -10.18 -16.18 6.29
CA PHE A 144 -9.84 -15.23 5.22
C PHE A 144 -8.70 -14.27 5.63
N GLY A 145 -7.59 -14.34 4.91
CA GLY A 145 -6.40 -13.52 5.16
C GLY A 145 -5.41 -14.07 6.19
N ASP A 146 -5.69 -15.21 6.83
CA ASP A 146 -4.82 -15.75 7.89
C ASP A 146 -3.43 -16.13 7.37
N LEU A 147 -3.35 -16.80 6.21
CA LEU A 147 -2.07 -17.18 5.60
C LEU A 147 -1.26 -15.93 5.25
N HIS A 148 -1.88 -14.96 4.58
CA HIS A 148 -1.20 -13.74 4.18
C HIS A 148 -0.77 -12.90 5.39
N GLY A 149 -1.61 -12.80 6.42
CA GLY A 149 -1.29 -12.15 7.68
C GLY A 149 -0.02 -12.72 8.32
N LYS A 150 0.08 -14.05 8.37
CA LYS A 150 1.26 -14.76 8.89
C LYS A 150 2.49 -14.54 8.00
N LEU A 151 2.35 -14.63 6.67
CA LEU A 151 3.45 -14.38 5.73
C LEU A 151 3.98 -12.94 5.81
N TYR A 152 3.11 -11.96 5.96
CA TYR A 152 3.50 -10.56 6.19
C TYR A 152 4.31 -10.44 7.49
N GLN A 153 3.76 -10.96 8.59
CA GLN A 153 4.42 -10.90 9.90
C GLN A 153 5.76 -11.64 9.89
N TYR A 154 5.84 -12.77 9.18
CA TYR A 154 7.09 -13.51 8.98
C TYR A 154 8.13 -12.67 8.22
N LEU A 155 7.73 -12.06 7.10
CA LEU A 155 8.61 -11.23 6.31
C LEU A 155 9.17 -10.06 7.12
N VAL A 156 8.31 -9.24 7.74
CA VAL A 156 8.75 -8.01 8.42
C VAL A 156 9.56 -8.29 9.69
N ASN A 157 9.43 -9.50 10.26
CA ASN A 157 10.23 -9.94 11.41
C ASN A 157 11.52 -10.68 11.02
N SER A 158 11.71 -11.02 9.74
CA SER A 158 12.91 -11.72 9.27
C SER A 158 14.16 -10.84 9.38
N ASP A 159 15.31 -11.48 9.60
CA ASP A 159 16.62 -10.80 9.60
C ASP A 159 16.90 -10.10 8.27
N THR A 160 16.41 -10.68 7.16
CA THR A 160 16.55 -10.09 5.82
C THR A 160 15.84 -8.74 5.74
N PHE A 161 14.62 -8.63 6.26
CA PHE A 161 13.88 -7.38 6.25
C PHE A 161 14.48 -6.36 7.22
N LYS A 162 14.82 -6.78 8.44
CA LYS A 162 15.46 -5.92 9.45
C LYS A 162 16.84 -5.42 9.04
N ALA A 163 17.60 -6.20 8.27
CA ALA A 163 18.87 -5.74 7.69
C ALA A 163 18.67 -4.74 6.54
N ALA A 164 17.53 -4.79 5.85
CA ALA A 164 17.24 -3.91 4.72
C ALA A 164 16.57 -2.59 5.14
N PHE A 165 15.81 -2.59 6.23
CA PHE A 165 14.98 -1.47 6.67
C PHE A 165 14.96 -1.33 8.19
N ASN A 166 15.09 -0.09 8.66
CA ASN A 166 15.08 0.24 10.09
C ASN A 166 13.68 0.48 10.67
N GLN A 167 12.64 0.44 9.82
CA GLN A 167 11.27 0.78 10.19
C GLN A 167 10.28 -0.24 9.65
N GLN A 168 9.17 -0.38 10.37
CA GLN A 168 8.02 -1.15 9.93
C GLN A 168 7.28 -0.42 8.79
N PRO A 169 6.68 -1.15 7.84
CA PRO A 169 5.90 -0.52 6.77
C PRO A 169 4.66 0.21 7.30
N VAL A 170 4.41 1.41 6.75
CA VAL A 170 3.11 2.08 6.85
C VAL A 170 2.39 1.96 5.51
N ILE A 171 1.25 1.31 5.53
CA ILE A 171 0.42 1.08 4.34
C ILE A 171 -0.68 2.14 4.33
N CYS A 172 -0.65 3.05 3.37
CA CYS A 172 -1.65 4.10 3.23
C CYS A 172 -2.61 3.81 2.06
N LEU A 173 -3.91 3.81 2.31
CA LEU A 173 -4.97 3.44 1.36
C LEU A 173 -6.12 4.44 1.33
N SER A 174 -7.01 4.25 0.34
CA SER A 174 -8.32 4.90 0.31
C SER A 174 -9.18 4.48 1.50
N VAL A 175 -10.01 5.39 2.00
CA VAL A 175 -11.13 5.04 2.88
C VAL A 175 -12.16 4.17 2.16
N SER A 176 -12.92 3.40 2.94
CA SER A 176 -13.99 2.54 2.44
C SER A 176 -15.26 3.34 2.15
N THR A 177 -15.94 3.04 1.05
CA THR A 177 -17.27 3.60 0.75
C THR A 177 -18.39 2.99 1.59
N ALA A 178 -18.12 1.87 2.27
CA ALA A 178 -19.08 1.16 3.12
C ALA A 178 -19.13 1.69 4.56
N ARG A 179 -18.33 2.70 4.90
CA ARG A 179 -18.17 3.22 6.26
C ARG A 179 -18.41 4.72 6.32
N THR A 180 -18.81 5.18 7.51
CA THR A 180 -18.99 6.59 7.81
C THR A 180 -17.88 7.03 8.74
N TYR A 181 -17.31 8.19 8.45
CA TYR A 181 -16.16 8.76 9.14
C TYR A 181 -16.58 10.06 9.84
N GLN A 182 -16.35 10.15 11.13
CA GLN A 182 -16.63 11.34 11.93
C GLN A 182 -15.34 12.07 12.26
N ARG A 183 -15.25 13.33 11.86
CA ARG A 183 -14.15 14.24 12.19
C ARG A 183 -14.05 14.37 13.71
N THR A 184 -12.86 14.21 14.24
CA THR A 184 -12.56 14.39 15.66
C THR A 184 -11.96 15.78 15.92
N THR A 185 -11.66 16.07 17.19
CA THR A 185 -10.90 17.27 17.58
C THR A 185 -9.39 17.08 17.52
N ASN A 186 -8.91 15.86 17.25
CA ASN A 186 -7.48 15.57 17.17
C ASN A 186 -6.93 16.05 15.82
N GLU A 187 -5.86 16.84 15.87
CA GLU A 187 -5.19 17.40 14.70
C GLU A 187 -3.68 17.24 14.88
N HIS A 188 -3.09 16.44 14.00
CA HIS A 188 -1.65 16.20 13.97
C HIS A 188 -0.98 17.17 12.98
N PRO A 189 0.20 17.74 13.29
CA PRO A 189 0.85 18.74 12.43
C PRO A 189 1.06 18.30 10.97
N ILE A 190 1.45 17.02 10.77
CA ILE A 190 1.67 16.43 9.44
C ILE A 190 0.44 15.70 8.89
N LEU A 191 -0.06 14.69 9.61
CA LEU A 191 -1.20 13.87 9.19
C LEU A 191 -2.51 14.68 9.05
N GLY A 192 -2.64 15.83 9.72
CA GLY A 192 -3.83 16.67 9.69
C GLY A 192 -4.92 16.18 10.64
N VAL A 193 -6.18 16.40 10.26
CA VAL A 193 -7.31 16.15 11.15
C VAL A 193 -7.69 14.68 11.16
N GLU A 194 -7.87 14.09 12.35
CA GLU A 194 -8.28 12.71 12.49
C GLU A 194 -9.78 12.52 12.28
N TYR A 195 -10.12 11.44 11.59
CA TYR A 195 -11.47 10.92 11.43
C TYR A 195 -11.58 9.55 12.10
N LYS A 196 -12.68 9.31 12.80
CA LYS A 196 -12.99 8.01 13.40
C LYS A 196 -14.07 7.32 12.58
N GLN A 197 -13.82 6.06 12.19
CA GLN A 197 -14.82 5.26 11.50
C GLN A 197 -15.89 4.72 12.46
N ASP A 198 -17.10 4.51 11.94
CA ASP A 198 -18.22 3.92 12.67
C ASP A 198 -17.99 2.44 13.03
N GLN A 199 -17.47 1.67 12.08
CA GLN A 199 -17.21 0.23 12.23
C GLN A 199 -15.99 -0.19 11.41
N TYR A 200 -15.35 -1.29 11.81
CA TYR A 200 -14.30 -1.90 11.01
C TYR A 200 -14.83 -2.39 9.66
N SER A 201 -14.05 -2.17 8.60
CA SER A 201 -14.27 -2.72 7.28
C SER A 201 -13.60 -4.09 7.14
N ARG A 202 -14.00 -4.87 6.12
CA ARG A 202 -13.33 -6.13 5.78
C ARG A 202 -11.83 -5.94 5.54
N THR A 203 -11.45 -4.82 4.93
CA THR A 203 -10.05 -4.49 4.70
C THR A 203 -9.32 -4.28 6.02
N ASP A 204 -9.95 -3.66 7.01
CA ASP A 204 -9.34 -3.47 8.33
C ASP A 204 -9.13 -4.79 9.05
N GLU A 205 -10.14 -5.66 9.05
CA GLU A 205 -10.05 -7.01 9.63
C GLU A 205 -8.93 -7.82 8.96
N TYR A 206 -8.79 -7.68 7.64
CA TYR A 206 -7.74 -8.36 6.87
C TYR A 206 -6.33 -7.84 7.22
N PHE A 207 -6.14 -6.51 7.31
CA PHE A 207 -4.86 -5.93 7.74
C PHE A 207 -4.59 -6.16 9.24
N HIS A 208 -5.62 -6.36 10.07
CA HIS A 208 -5.44 -6.74 11.47
C HIS A 208 -4.75 -8.11 11.60
N LYS A 209 -5.00 -9.05 10.68
CA LYS A 209 -4.28 -10.33 10.61
C LYS A 209 -2.79 -10.18 10.30
N MET A 210 -2.37 -9.03 9.78
CA MET A 210 -0.96 -8.67 9.59
C MET A 210 -0.31 -8.07 10.84
N GLY A 211 -1.05 -7.95 11.96
CA GLY A 211 -0.60 -7.26 13.16
C GLY A 211 -0.73 -5.74 13.08
N LEU A 212 -1.49 -5.21 12.12
CA LEU A 212 -1.62 -3.78 11.88
C LEU A 212 -2.89 -3.20 12.53
N GLN A 213 -2.78 -1.95 12.95
CA GLN A 213 -3.88 -1.10 13.38
C GLN A 213 -4.19 -0.08 12.29
N VAL A 214 -5.36 0.55 12.33
CA VAL A 214 -5.75 1.60 11.37
C VAL A 214 -6.15 2.90 12.05
N ARG A 215 -5.70 4.02 11.49
CA ARG A 215 -6.20 5.36 11.80
C ARG A 215 -6.44 6.15 10.53
N PHE A 216 -7.35 7.13 10.59
CA PHE A 216 -7.74 7.90 9.43
C PHE A 216 -7.44 9.36 9.64
N PHE A 217 -6.66 9.94 8.74
CA PHE A 217 -6.28 11.34 8.83
C PHE A 217 -6.48 12.03 7.50
N MET A 218 -6.93 13.28 7.54
CA MET A 218 -7.03 14.15 6.37
C MET A 218 -5.91 15.20 6.44
N PRO A 219 -4.82 15.01 5.68
CA PRO A 219 -3.72 15.96 5.64
C PRO A 219 -4.16 17.34 5.16
N LYS A 220 -3.44 18.37 5.58
CA LYS A 220 -3.72 19.75 5.17
C LYS A 220 -3.72 19.87 3.65
N GLY A 221 -4.79 20.41 3.08
CA GLY A 221 -4.97 20.58 1.64
C GLY A 221 -5.45 19.32 0.89
N SER A 222 -5.67 18.21 1.58
CA SER A 222 -6.41 17.07 1.04
C SER A 222 -7.92 17.28 1.17
N VAL A 223 -8.70 16.58 0.35
CA VAL A 223 -10.17 16.70 0.32
C VAL A 223 -10.88 15.51 0.97
N ALA A 224 -10.16 14.45 1.33
CA ALA A 224 -10.71 13.27 2.01
C ALA A 224 -9.65 12.64 2.93
N PRO A 225 -10.07 11.96 4.01
CA PRO A 225 -9.14 11.22 4.87
C PRO A 225 -8.51 10.02 4.14
N LEU A 226 -7.27 9.72 4.50
CA LEU A 226 -6.52 8.53 4.11
C LEU A 226 -6.51 7.53 5.27
N ALA A 227 -6.54 6.23 4.95
CA ALA A 227 -6.40 5.15 5.93
C ALA A 227 -4.93 4.78 6.07
N PHE A 228 -4.38 4.88 7.28
CA PHE A 228 -3.00 4.51 7.61
C PHE A 228 -3.02 3.22 8.41
N TYR A 229 -2.51 2.13 7.82
CA TYR A 229 -2.29 0.86 8.49
C TYR A 229 -0.84 0.76 8.95
N PHE A 230 -0.61 0.49 10.23
CA PHE A 230 0.72 0.53 10.83
C PHE A 230 0.83 -0.44 12.02
N ALA A 231 2.06 -0.83 12.34
CA ALA A 231 2.41 -1.42 13.62
C ALA A 231 3.00 -0.33 14.54
N GLY A 232 2.87 -0.50 15.87
CA GLY A 232 3.38 0.46 16.85
C GLY A 232 2.51 1.71 17.00
N ASP A 233 3.13 2.88 17.13
CA ASP A 233 2.50 4.19 17.27
C ASP A 233 2.81 5.11 16.08
N LEU A 234 1.85 5.24 15.17
CA LEU A 234 1.95 6.10 13.98
C LEU A 234 2.37 7.55 14.29
N LEU A 235 2.01 8.08 15.47
CA LEU A 235 2.25 9.49 15.80
C LEU A 235 3.63 9.75 16.39
N ARG A 236 4.37 8.70 16.75
CA ARG A 236 5.64 8.83 17.51
C ARG A 236 6.79 8.10 16.85
N ASP A 237 6.52 6.99 16.17
CA ASP A 237 7.57 6.09 15.68
C ASP A 237 8.15 6.53 14.33
N TYR A 238 7.54 7.54 13.68
CA TYR A 238 7.91 8.02 12.34
C TYR A 238 8.17 9.52 12.36
N THR A 239 9.15 9.94 11.56
CA THR A 239 9.51 11.35 11.38
C THR A 239 8.51 12.10 10.51
N ASP A 240 8.53 13.42 10.59
CA ASP A 240 7.70 14.27 9.73
C ASP A 240 7.96 13.99 8.24
N PHE A 241 9.22 13.80 7.82
CA PHE A 241 9.52 13.51 6.41
C PHE A 241 9.03 12.14 5.95
N GLU A 242 9.07 11.14 6.81
CA GLU A 242 8.47 9.83 6.51
C GLU A 242 6.97 9.95 6.33
N LEU A 243 6.27 10.61 7.27
CA LEU A 243 4.82 10.82 7.16
C LEU A 243 4.44 11.66 5.92
N ILE A 244 5.17 12.75 5.65
CA ILE A 244 4.95 13.58 4.45
C ILE A 244 5.18 12.74 3.18
N SER A 245 6.24 11.92 3.14
CA SER A 245 6.54 11.08 1.97
C SER A 245 5.46 10.02 1.70
N ALA A 246 4.84 9.46 2.75
CA ALA A 246 3.72 8.55 2.65
C ALA A 246 2.49 9.26 2.08
N ILE A 247 2.15 10.42 2.63
CA ILE A 247 1.02 11.25 2.18
C ILE A 247 1.21 11.67 0.73
N SER A 248 2.36 12.25 0.36
CA SER A 248 2.60 12.79 -0.97
C SER A 248 2.55 11.72 -2.05
N THR A 249 3.08 10.54 -1.74
CA THR A 249 3.06 9.37 -2.61
C THR A 249 1.64 8.84 -2.75
N MET A 250 0.99 8.49 -1.64
CA MET A 250 -0.28 7.80 -1.68
C MET A 250 -1.45 8.69 -2.06
N GLU A 251 -1.49 9.95 -1.66
CA GLU A 251 -2.52 10.89 -2.13
C GLU A 251 -2.44 11.08 -3.65
N THR A 252 -1.22 11.16 -4.21
CA THR A 252 -1.05 11.24 -5.66
C THR A 252 -1.63 10.01 -6.34
N PHE A 253 -1.30 8.81 -5.86
CA PHE A 253 -1.88 7.57 -6.37
C PHE A 253 -3.40 7.54 -6.21
N GLN A 254 -3.94 7.96 -5.07
CA GLN A 254 -5.39 7.99 -4.87
C GLN A 254 -6.10 9.02 -5.77
N LYS A 255 -5.48 10.17 -6.07
CA LYS A 255 -6.01 11.12 -7.07
C LYS A 255 -6.10 10.53 -8.47
N ILE A 256 -5.23 9.57 -8.79
CA ILE A 256 -5.26 8.87 -10.08
C ILE A 256 -6.29 7.72 -10.04
N TYR A 257 -6.32 6.95 -8.95
CA TYR A 257 -7.12 5.72 -8.86
C TYR A 257 -8.58 5.95 -8.45
N ARG A 258 -8.81 6.98 -7.65
CA ARG A 258 -10.09 7.32 -6.99
C ARG A 258 -10.29 8.85 -6.93
N PRO A 259 -10.17 9.60 -8.05
CA PRO A 259 -10.43 11.04 -8.12
C PRO A 259 -11.80 11.45 -7.59
N GLU A 260 -12.81 10.57 -7.66
CA GLU A 260 -14.16 10.81 -7.09
C GLU A 260 -14.12 11.06 -5.57
N ILE A 261 -13.09 10.53 -4.89
CA ILE A 261 -12.86 10.70 -3.45
C ILE A 261 -11.75 11.71 -3.20
N TYR A 262 -10.58 11.56 -3.85
CA TYR A 262 -9.35 12.28 -3.50
C TYR A 262 -9.03 13.47 -4.40
N ASN A 263 -9.74 13.63 -5.50
CA ASN A 263 -9.67 14.80 -6.38
C ASN A 263 -11.06 15.43 -6.59
N ALA A 264 -11.95 15.24 -5.60
CA ALA A 264 -13.24 15.91 -5.52
C ALA A 264 -13.05 17.42 -5.35
N ASN A 265 -13.97 18.21 -5.89
CA ASN A 265 -13.93 19.67 -5.78
C ASN A 265 -14.50 20.18 -4.45
N SER A 266 -15.00 19.27 -3.60
CA SER A 266 -15.44 19.56 -2.23
C SER A 266 -14.66 18.72 -1.21
N SER A 267 -14.41 19.29 -0.04
CA SER A 267 -13.71 18.61 1.06
C SER A 267 -14.66 17.84 1.96
N ALA A 268 -14.16 16.77 2.58
CA ALA A 268 -14.88 15.97 3.56
C ALA A 268 -15.43 16.83 4.71
N ALA A 269 -16.73 16.72 4.95
CA ALA A 269 -17.41 17.41 6.04
C ALA A 269 -17.09 16.78 7.41
N GLN A 270 -17.73 17.26 8.48
CA GLN A 270 -17.61 16.69 9.82
C GLN A 270 -18.07 15.22 9.89
N VAL A 271 -19.07 14.85 9.10
CA VAL A 271 -19.48 13.46 8.89
C VAL A 271 -19.30 13.19 7.41
N TYR A 272 -18.47 12.21 7.08
CA TYR A 272 -18.04 11.93 5.72
C TYR A 272 -18.30 10.48 5.35
N LYS A 273 -18.86 10.26 4.16
CA LYS A 273 -19.01 8.95 3.55
C LYS A 273 -18.49 9.05 2.12
N ALA A 274 -17.44 8.29 1.83
CA ALA A 274 -16.83 8.28 0.51
C ALA A 274 -17.77 7.67 -0.53
N SER A 275 -17.72 8.16 -1.77
CA SER A 275 -18.50 7.64 -2.89
C SER A 275 -17.66 7.58 -4.15
N LEU A 276 -17.79 6.48 -4.91
CA LEU A 276 -17.20 6.34 -6.24
C LEU A 276 -18.12 6.87 -7.35
N GLU A 277 -19.30 7.35 -6.98
CA GLU A 277 -20.30 7.92 -7.89
C GLU A 277 -20.44 9.43 -7.70
N TYR A 278 -19.51 10.05 -6.93
CA TYR A 278 -19.51 11.49 -6.74
C TYR A 278 -19.17 12.18 -8.07
N PRO A 279 -20.04 13.06 -8.61
CA PRO A 279 -19.85 13.60 -9.97
C PRO A 279 -18.93 14.82 -10.03
N ASP A 280 -18.73 15.53 -8.92
CA ASP A 280 -18.00 16.80 -8.87
C ASP A 280 -16.52 16.59 -8.52
N TYR A 281 -15.75 16.10 -9.48
CA TYR A 281 -14.32 15.85 -9.33
C TYR A 281 -13.53 16.22 -10.58
N SER A 282 -12.22 16.39 -10.41
CA SER A 282 -11.29 16.66 -11.50
C SER A 282 -10.50 15.40 -11.86
N LEU A 283 -10.19 15.21 -13.14
CA LEU A 283 -9.26 14.18 -13.59
C LEU A 283 -7.84 14.72 -13.66
N THR A 284 -6.87 13.84 -13.38
CA THR A 284 -5.45 14.14 -13.63
C THR A 284 -5.14 14.01 -15.12
N ARG A 285 -3.97 14.51 -15.56
CA ARG A 285 -3.44 14.26 -16.92
C ARG A 285 -2.69 12.93 -17.02
N ILE A 286 -3.01 11.97 -16.16
CA ILE A 286 -2.38 10.65 -16.10
C ILE A 286 -3.43 9.63 -16.49
N VAL A 287 -3.16 8.86 -17.54
CA VAL A 287 -4.07 7.82 -18.03
C VAL A 287 -3.90 6.57 -17.18
N TYR A 288 -4.99 6.06 -16.60
CA TYR A 288 -5.01 4.86 -15.77
C TYR A 288 -6.22 4.00 -16.09
N ASP A 289 -6.00 2.75 -16.50
CA ASP A 289 -7.08 1.84 -16.89
C ASP A 289 -7.51 0.97 -15.70
N ARG A 290 -8.61 1.38 -15.05
CA ARG A 290 -9.18 0.64 -13.93
C ARG A 290 -9.76 -0.72 -14.34
N VAL A 291 -10.23 -0.86 -15.58
CA VAL A 291 -10.82 -2.10 -16.08
C VAL A 291 -9.71 -3.12 -16.32
N GLU A 292 -8.65 -2.72 -17.02
CA GLU A 292 -7.45 -3.55 -17.20
C GLU A 292 -6.87 -3.94 -15.84
N ARG A 293 -6.74 -3.00 -14.90
CA ARG A 293 -6.25 -3.31 -13.53
C ARG A 293 -7.09 -4.38 -12.83
N GLY A 294 -8.42 -4.30 -12.93
CA GLY A 294 -9.34 -5.28 -12.34
C GLY A 294 -9.19 -6.67 -12.97
N GLN A 295 -9.00 -6.74 -14.29
CA GLN A 295 -8.73 -8.00 -15.00
C GLN A 295 -7.37 -8.58 -14.60
N LEU A 296 -6.36 -7.74 -14.47
CA LEU A 296 -5.01 -8.11 -14.04
C LEU A 296 -4.99 -8.66 -12.61
N ALA A 297 -5.78 -8.09 -11.68
CA ALA A 297 -5.93 -8.64 -10.32
C ALA A 297 -6.41 -10.09 -10.32
N VAL A 298 -7.40 -10.41 -11.16
CA VAL A 298 -7.94 -11.77 -11.28
C VAL A 298 -6.91 -12.71 -11.89
N LYS A 299 -6.20 -12.28 -12.94
CA LYS A 299 -5.11 -13.07 -13.54
C LYS A 299 -4.00 -13.36 -12.53
N GLN A 300 -3.59 -12.37 -11.75
CA GLN A 300 -2.58 -12.54 -10.70
C GLN A 300 -3.06 -13.49 -9.62
N GLY A 301 -4.32 -13.37 -9.17
CA GLY A 301 -4.90 -14.26 -8.17
C GLY A 301 -4.88 -15.72 -8.62
N LYS A 302 -5.29 -16.00 -9.85
CA LYS A 302 -5.24 -17.35 -10.44
C LYS A 302 -3.81 -17.87 -10.62
N TRP A 303 -2.91 -17.03 -11.09
CA TRP A 303 -1.50 -17.41 -11.22
C TRP A 303 -0.88 -17.75 -9.86
N THR A 304 -1.21 -16.98 -8.82
CA THR A 304 -0.80 -17.24 -7.44
C THR A 304 -1.38 -18.56 -6.94
N GLU A 305 -2.64 -18.83 -7.24
CA GLU A 305 -3.28 -20.12 -6.92
C GLU A 305 -2.50 -21.29 -7.52
N GLU A 306 -2.18 -21.22 -8.81
CA GLU A 306 -1.53 -22.29 -9.58
C GLU A 306 -0.05 -22.47 -9.26
N ASN A 307 0.66 -21.40 -8.94
CA ASN A 307 2.14 -21.40 -8.83
C ASN A 307 2.64 -21.26 -7.38
N PHE A 308 1.77 -20.97 -6.42
CA PHE A 308 2.14 -20.83 -5.02
C PHE A 308 1.21 -21.58 -4.08
N ILE A 309 -0.10 -21.33 -4.17
CA ILE A 309 -1.06 -21.92 -3.22
C ILE A 309 -1.16 -23.44 -3.42
N LYS A 310 -1.52 -23.91 -4.62
CA LYS A 310 -1.69 -25.35 -4.90
C LYS A 310 -0.39 -26.15 -4.76
N PRO A 311 0.76 -25.72 -5.32
CA PRO A 311 1.99 -26.51 -5.24
C PRO A 311 2.52 -26.66 -3.81
N TYR A 312 2.32 -25.65 -2.96
CA TYR A 312 2.85 -25.63 -1.60
C TYR A 312 1.79 -25.73 -0.51
N GLN A 313 0.54 -26.11 -0.85
CA GLN A 313 -0.61 -26.07 0.05
C GLN A 313 -0.30 -26.74 1.40
N ASN A 314 0.12 -28.00 1.38
CA ASN A 314 0.43 -28.75 2.59
C ASN A 314 1.52 -28.09 3.45
N ILE A 315 2.55 -27.53 2.80
CA ILE A 315 3.66 -26.86 3.49
C ILE A 315 3.18 -25.56 4.11
N LEU A 316 2.42 -24.74 3.37
CA LEU A 316 1.88 -23.46 3.82
C LEU A 316 0.88 -23.65 4.96
N GLU A 317 -0.01 -24.64 4.88
CA GLU A 317 -0.99 -24.96 5.93
C GLU A 317 -0.29 -25.46 7.20
N GLN A 318 0.64 -26.42 7.07
CA GLN A 318 1.41 -26.91 8.20
C GLN A 318 2.25 -25.81 8.84
N TRP A 319 2.90 -24.97 8.02
CA TRP A 319 3.66 -23.83 8.52
C TRP A 319 2.75 -22.84 9.23
N ALA A 320 1.64 -22.43 8.62
CA ALA A 320 0.71 -21.48 9.18
C ALA A 320 0.10 -21.98 10.51
N ALA A 321 -0.20 -23.27 10.63
CA ALA A 321 -0.71 -23.86 11.88
C ALA A 321 0.30 -23.80 13.04
N ASN A 322 1.60 -23.81 12.74
CA ASN A 322 2.68 -23.82 13.73
C ASN A 322 3.36 -22.45 13.92
N TYR A 323 3.16 -21.51 13.00
CA TYR A 323 3.77 -20.19 13.07
C TYR A 323 3.09 -19.33 14.13
N THR A 324 3.85 -18.99 15.17
CA THR A 324 3.47 -18.01 16.20
C THR A 324 4.38 -16.80 16.06
N VAL A 325 3.79 -15.63 16.19
CA VAL A 325 4.55 -14.38 16.20
C VAL A 325 4.92 -14.13 17.65
N ASP A 326 6.22 -14.13 17.95
CA ASP A 326 6.71 -13.78 19.28
C ASP A 326 6.38 -12.32 19.54
N SER A 327 5.31 -12.07 20.29
CA SER A 327 4.79 -10.76 20.64
C SER A 327 5.65 -9.99 21.66
N ASN A 328 6.88 -10.46 21.93
CA ASN A 328 7.79 -9.88 22.93
C ASN A 328 8.88 -8.96 22.34
N ALA A 329 8.80 -8.63 21.05
CA ALA A 329 9.70 -7.65 20.42
C ALA A 329 8.88 -6.51 19.80
N ALA A 330 8.24 -5.72 20.66
CA ALA A 330 7.68 -4.42 20.33
C ALA A 330 8.19 -3.38 21.32
#